data_AF-A0A5R2N927-F1
#
_entry.id   AF-A0A5R2N927-F1
#
_cell.length_a   1.000
_cell.length_b   1.000
_cell.length_c   1.000
_cell.angle_alpha   90.00
_cell.angle_beta   90.00
_cell.angle_gamma   90.00
#
_symmetry.space_group_name_H-M   'P 1'
#
loop_
_entity.id
_entity.type
_entity.pdbx_description
1 polymer ?
#
loop_
_entity_poly.entity_id
_entity_poly.type
_entity_poly.pdbx_seq_one_letter_code
_entity_poly.pdbx_strand_id
1 'polypeptide(L)' 'FRIELHQKDLNLALEGAKALGVSLPNTSTTQQLFNSCAANGGAKEDHSALVRALERMANFEVGGEAAEVKGKAA' A
#
# COMPACT_ATOMS: atom_id res chain seq x y z
N PHE A 1 -1.73 12.52 -5.79
CA PHE A 1 -3.06 12.28 -5.22
C PHE A 1 -2.92 11.80 -3.77
N ARG A 2 -3.59 12.40 -2.79
CA ARG A 2 -3.42 12.00 -1.37
C ARG A 2 -4.01 10.62 -1.10
N ILE A 3 -3.37 9.82 -0.26
CA ILE A 3 -3.88 8.49 0.15
C ILE A 3 -5.29 8.60 0.73
N GLU A 4 -5.58 9.63 1.55
CA GLU A 4 -6.90 9.85 2.13
C GLU A 4 -8.03 9.99 1.08
N LEU A 5 -7.77 10.68 -0.04
CA LEU A 5 -8.75 10.84 -1.11
C LEU A 5 -8.93 9.51 -1.86
N HIS A 6 -7.83 8.80 -2.11
CA HIS A 6 -7.89 7.58 -2.89
C HIS A 6 -8.56 6.42 -2.13
N GLN A 7 -8.40 6.36 -0.81
CA GLN A 7 -9.17 5.43 0.03
C GLN A 7 -10.68 5.65 -0.09
N LYS A 8 -11.13 6.91 -0.19
CA LYS A 8 -12.55 7.20 -0.39
C LYS A 8 -13.05 6.65 -1.72
N ASP A 9 -12.31 6.89 -2.80
CA ASP A 9 -12.68 6.43 -4.14
C ASP A 9 -12.72 4.90 -4.23
N LEU A 10 -11.78 4.20 -3.59
CA LEU A 10 -11.75 2.74 -3.54
C LEU A 10 -12.92 2.16 -2.74
N ASN A 11 -13.32 2.78 -1.63
CA ASN A 11 -14.52 2.37 -0.90
C ASN A 11 -15.78 2.49 -1.76
N LEU A 12 -15.94 3.61 -2.48
CA LEU A 12 -17.06 3.78 -3.43
C LEU A 12 -17.05 2.72 -4.53
N ALA A 13 -15.87 2.38 -5.06
CA ALA A 13 -15.72 1.32 -6.06
C ALA A 13 -16.11 -0.06 -5.51
N LEU A 14 -15.73 -0.37 -4.28
CA LEU A 14 -16.09 -1.64 -3.60
C LEU A 14 -17.58 -1.70 -3.26
N GLU A 15 -18.19 -0.59 -2.84
CA GLU A 15 -19.64 -0.49 -2.61
C GLU A 15 -20.42 -0.71 -3.92
N GLY A 16 -19.99 -0.06 -5.01
CA GLY A 16 -20.58 -0.27 -6.33
C GLY A 16 -20.43 -1.70 -6.82
N ALA A 17 -19.26 -2.30 -6.65
CA ALA A 17 -19.02 -3.70 -7.00
C ALA A 17 -19.91 -4.67 -6.21
N LYS A 18 -20.07 -4.42 -4.90
CA LYS A 18 -20.98 -5.19 -4.05
C LYS A 18 -22.44 -5.07 -4.51
N ALA A 19 -22.89 -3.87 -4.88
CA ALA A 19 -24.24 -3.64 -5.39
C ALA A 19 -24.48 -4.35 -6.74
N LEU A 20 -23.45 -4.44 -7.59
CA LEU A 20 -23.52 -5.10 -8.90
C LEU A 20 -23.22 -6.61 -8.86
N GLY A 21 -22.87 -7.16 -7.70
CA GLY A 21 -22.44 -8.57 -7.58
C GLY A 21 -21.11 -8.88 -8.27
N VAL A 22 -20.27 -7.87 -8.48
CA VAL A 22 -18.95 -8.00 -9.14
C VAL A 22 -17.87 -8.18 -8.09
N SER A 23 -17.02 -9.19 -8.26
CA SER A 23 -15.89 -9.42 -7.36
C SER A 23 -14.67 -8.58 -7.78
N LEU A 24 -14.18 -7.72 -6.88
CA LEU A 24 -12.97 -6.90 -7.08
C LEU A 24 -11.91 -7.20 -5.99
N PRO A 25 -11.32 -8.41 -5.97
CA PRO A 25 -10.40 -8.84 -4.91
C PRO A 25 -9.12 -7.99 -4.86
N ASN A 26 -8.61 -7.57 -6.01
CA ASN A 26 -7.42 -6.74 -6.09
C ASN A 26 -7.69 -5.32 -5.55
N THR A 27 -8.87 -4.75 -5.84
CA THR A 27 -9.30 -3.45 -5.29
C THR A 27 -9.42 -3.51 -3.76
N SER A 28 -9.96 -4.60 -3.22
CA SER A 28 -10.03 -4.82 -1.77
C SER A 28 -8.64 -4.93 -1.14
N THR A 29 -7.71 -5.62 -1.80
CA THR A 29 -6.32 -5.73 -1.33
C THR A 29 -5.62 -4.37 -1.35
N THR A 30 -5.79 -3.59 -2.41
CA THR A 30 -5.24 -2.23 -2.51
C THR A 30 -5.79 -1.30 -1.42
N GLN A 31 -7.08 -1.39 -1.09
CA GLN A 31 -7.68 -0.66 0.03
C GLN A 31 -6.97 -0.98 1.36
N GLN A 32 -6.64 -2.25 1.59
CA GLN A 32 -5.91 -2.66 2.81
C GLN A 32 -4.46 -2.16 2.82
N LEU A 33 -3.78 -2.14 1.67
CA LEU A 33 -2.45 -1.55 1.57
C LEU A 33 -2.47 -0.06 1.90
N PHE A 34 -3.47 0.69 1.42
CA PHE A 34 -3.63 2.09 1.80
C PHE A 34 -3.95 2.28 3.27
N ASN A 35 -4.73 1.39 3.89
CA ASN A 35 -4.98 1.41 5.34
C ASN A 35 -3.65 1.23 6.11
N SER A 36 -2.79 0.32 5.65
CA SER A 36 -1.45 0.13 6.21
C SER A 36 -0.58 1.39 6.07
N CYS A 37 -0.57 2.05 4.89
CA CYS A 37 0.13 3.32 4.70
C CYS A 37 -0.36 4.39 5.68
N ALA A 38 -1.68 4.55 5.82
CA ALA A 38 -2.29 5.55 6.70
C ALA A 38 -1.98 5.28 8.19
N ALA A 39 -2.06 4.03 8.63
CA ALA A 39 -1.73 3.63 10.00
C ALA A 39 -0.27 3.91 10.37
N ASN A 40 0.62 3.90 9.38
CA ASN A 40 2.05 4.14 9.57
C ASN A 40 2.46 5.59 9.21
N GLY A 41 1.55 6.56 9.36
CA GLY A 41 1.83 7.99 9.22
C GLY A 41 1.85 8.53 7.78
N GLY A 42 1.60 7.68 6.77
CA GLY A 42 1.62 8.05 5.35
C GLY A 42 0.31 8.66 4.83
N ALA A 43 -0.68 8.94 5.68
CA ALA A 43 -2.02 9.36 5.24
C ALA A 43 -2.05 10.62 4.35
N LYS A 44 -1.09 11.53 4.55
CA LYS A 44 -0.94 12.78 3.77
C LYS A 44 0.04 12.65 2.61
N GLU A 45 0.71 11.50 2.47
CA GLU A 45 1.62 11.25 1.38
C GLU A 45 0.85 11.03 0.07
N ASP A 46 1.58 11.17 -1.03
CA ASP A 46 1.07 10.86 -2.35
C ASP A 46 0.81 9.34 -2.48
N HIS A 47 -0.16 8.93 -3.30
CA HIS A 47 -0.50 7.51 -3.51
C HIS A 47 0.67 6.63 -3.96
N SER A 48 1.76 7.22 -4.49
CA SER A 48 3.03 6.53 -4.73
C SER A 48 3.64 5.92 -3.47
N ALA A 49 3.31 6.44 -2.28
CA ALA A 49 3.70 5.86 -0.99
C ALA A 49 3.05 4.49 -0.69
N LEU A 50 2.22 3.95 -1.59
CA LEU A 50 1.86 2.53 -1.59
C LEU A 50 3.11 1.63 -1.62
N VAL A 51 4.19 2.08 -2.28
CA VAL A 51 5.49 1.37 -2.29
C VAL A 51 6.00 1.16 -0.86
N ARG A 52 5.78 2.11 0.05
CA ARG A 52 6.22 2.03 1.46
C ARG A 52 5.48 0.94 2.23
N ALA A 53 4.21 0.68 1.91
CA ALA A 53 3.51 -0.47 2.50
C ALA A 53 4.12 -1.79 2.03
N LEU A 54 4.45 -1.90 0.74
CA LEU A 54 5.09 -3.10 0.19
C LEU A 54 6.50 -3.29 0.75
N GLU A 55 7.29 -2.23 0.86
CA GLU A 55 8.63 -2.25 1.43
C GLU A 55 8.64 -2.73 2.88
N ARG A 56 7.69 -2.24 3.69
CA ARG A 56 7.51 -2.67 5.08
C ARG A 56 7.10 -4.15 5.18
N MET A 57 6.22 -4.60 4.30
CA MET A 57 5.80 -6.01 4.26
C MET A 57 6.92 -6.94 3.80
N ALA A 58 7.74 -6.47 2.85
CA ALA A 58 8.88 -7.22 2.32
C ALA A 58 10.15 -7.09 3.17
N ASN A 59 10.14 -6.20 4.17
CA ASN A 59 11.33 -5.76 4.91
C ASN A 59 12.51 -5.39 3.98
N PHE A 60 12.19 -4.71 2.88
CA PHE A 60 13.13 -4.33 1.82
C PHE A 60 12.75 -2.97 1.26
N GLU A 61 13.69 -2.03 1.21
CA GLU A 61 13.48 -0.68 0.68
C GLU A 61 13.89 -0.60 -0.80
N VAL A 62 13.00 -0.09 -1.65
CA VAL A 62 13.22 0.02 -3.09
C VAL A 62 14.03 1.29 -3.37
N GLY A 63 15.25 1.12 -3.89
CA GLY A 63 16.14 2.25 -4.18
C GLY A 63 16.96 2.72 -2.98
N GLY A 64 16.83 2.05 -1.83
CA GLY A 64 17.83 2.12 -0.77
C GLY A 64 19.16 1.57 -1.32
N GLU A 65 20.25 2.30 -1.08
CA GLU A 65 21.61 1.80 -1.32
C GLU A 65 21.69 0.40 -0.74
N ALA A 66 21.93 -0.60 -1.59
CA ALA A 66 21.88 -2.01 -1.23
C ALA A 66 22.59 -2.18 0.11
N ALA A 67 21.84 -2.47 1.17
CA ALA A 67 22.39 -2.72 2.48
C ALA A 67 23.47 -3.77 2.28
N GLU A 68 24.73 -3.39 2.54
CA GLU A 68 25.89 -4.27 2.53
C GLU A 68 25.46 -5.59 3.16
N VAL A 69 25.40 -6.64 2.35
CA VAL A 69 25.34 -8.01 2.86
C VAL A 69 26.72 -8.25 3.46
N LYS A 70 26.91 -7.81 4.70
CA LYS A 70 28.04 -8.23 5.54
C LYS A 70 27.82 -9.70 5.84
N GLY A 71 28.28 -10.54 4.91
CA GLY A 71 28.62 -11.92 5.17
C GLY A 71 29.65 -11.94 6.29
N LYS A 72 29.17 -12.19 7.52
CA LYS A 72 30.04 -12.48 8.65
C LYS A 72 30.46 -13.95 8.53
N ALA A 73 31.44 -14.19 7.66
CA ALA A 73 32.23 -15.41 7.66
C ALA A 73 33.53 -15.12 8.41
N ALA A 74 33.56 -15.47 9.70
CA ALA A 74 34.74 -15.76 10.51
C ALA A 74 34.26 -16.40 11.82
#